data_AF-A0A5N9CVU8-F1
#
_entry.id   AF-A0A5N9CVU8-F1
#
_cell.length_a   1.000
_cell.length_b   1.000
_cell.length_c   1.000
_cell.angle_alpha   90.00
_cell.angle_beta   90.00
_cell.angle_gamma   90.00
#
_symmetry.space_group_name_H-M   'P 1'
#
loop_
_entity.id
_entity.type
_entity.pdbx_description
1 polymer ?
#
loop_
_entity_poly.entity_id
_entity_poly.type
_entity_poly.pdbx_seq_one_letter_code
_entity_poly.pdbx_strand_id
1 'polypeptide(L)' 'MAQSGRTSQIFVGRQRELAALTAAIDDALEDRGQIVMLAGEPGIGKTRTAQKLASYAESSGVLV' A
#
# COMPACT_ATOMS: atom_id res chain seq x y z
N MET A 1 30.18 -2.59 -10.03
CA MET A 1 29.17 -2.83 -8.99
C MET A 1 28.01 -1.87 -9.19
N ALA A 2 26.78 -2.36 -8.94
CA ALA A 2 25.48 -1.66 -8.91
C ALA A 2 24.82 -1.23 -10.24
N GLN A 3 24.03 -2.15 -10.82
CA GLN A 3 22.85 -1.80 -11.61
C GLN A 3 21.69 -2.71 -11.21
N SER A 4 21.13 -2.48 -10.03
CA SER A 4 19.88 -3.10 -9.54
C SER A 4 19.10 -2.03 -8.80
N GLY A 5 18.15 -1.35 -9.46
CA GLY A 5 17.43 -0.25 -8.81
C GLY A 5 16.18 0.30 -9.47
N ARG A 6 15.86 -0.04 -10.73
CA ARG A 6 14.63 0.46 -11.37
C ARG A 6 13.41 -0.43 -11.14
N THR A 7 13.61 -1.73 -10.96
CA THR A 7 12.50 -2.70 -10.83
C THR A 7 11.79 -2.64 -9.48
N SER A 8 12.49 -2.24 -8.39
CA SER A 8 11.88 -2.13 -7.05
C SER A 8 10.93 -0.93 -6.90
N GLN A 9 10.79 -0.09 -7.92
CA GLN A 9 9.81 1.01 -7.98
C GLN A 9 8.55 0.62 -8.75
N ILE A 10 8.63 -0.38 -9.63
CA ILE A 10 7.49 -0.77 -10.48
C ILE A 10 6.48 -1.54 -9.61
N PHE A 11 5.23 -1.09 -9.62
CA PHE A 11 4.10 -1.73 -8.97
C PHE A 11 3.08 -2.11 -10.04
N VAL A 12 2.74 -3.40 -10.15
CA VAL A 12 1.90 -3.93 -11.22
C VAL A 12 0.71 -4.68 -10.61
N GLY A 13 -0.48 -4.50 -11.20
CA GLY A 13 -1.72 -5.08 -10.69
C GLY A 13 -2.15 -4.46 -9.36
N ARG A 14 -3.16 -5.04 -8.72
CA ARG A 14 -3.69 -4.63 -7.40
C ARG A 14 -4.35 -3.25 -7.34
N GLN A 15 -4.80 -2.70 -8.47
CA GLN A 15 -5.43 -1.37 -8.48
C GLN A 15 -6.67 -1.31 -7.58
N ARG A 16 -7.47 -2.38 -7.57
CA ARG A 16 -8.70 -2.45 -6.76
C ARG A 16 -8.39 -2.53 -5.27
N GLU A 17 -7.46 -3.41 -4.90
CA GLU A 17 -7.04 -3.61 -3.53
C GLU A 17 -6.36 -2.36 -2.98
N LEU A 18 -5.48 -1.73 -3.77
CA LEU A 18 -4.84 -0.49 -3.37
C LEU A 18 -5.86 0.64 -3.22
N ALA A 19 -6.81 0.78 -4.14
CA ALA A 19 -7.87 1.79 -4.03
C ALA A 19 -8.73 1.63 -2.77
N ALA A 20 -9.07 0.39 -2.41
CA ALA A 20 -9.81 0.12 -1.17
C ALA A 20 -8.98 0.47 0.08
N LEU A 21 -7.68 0.15 0.07
CA LEU A 21 -6.78 0.46 1.18
C LEU A 21 -6.51 1.96 1.32
N THR A 22 -6.35 2.70 0.22
CA THR A 22 -6.17 4.15 0.26
C THR A 22 -7.43 4.86 0.72
N ALA A 23 -8.62 4.40 0.28
CA ALA A 23 -9.89 4.93 0.77
C ALA A 23 -10.03 4.73 2.30
N ALA A 24 -9.55 3.61 2.85
CA ALA A 24 -9.56 3.39 4.29
C ALA A 24 -8.66 4.36 5.07
N ILE A 25 -7.55 4.82 4.46
CA ILE A 25 -6.72 5.90 5.02
C ILE A 25 -7.46 7.23 4.94
N ASP A 26 -8.07 7.54 3.80
CA ASP A 26 -8.82 8.78 3.61
C ASP A 26 -9.98 8.88 4.62
N ASP A 27 -10.70 7.80 4.86
CA ASP A 27 -11.71 7.70 5.92
C ASP A 27 -11.10 7.91 7.33
N ALA A 28 -9.94 7.33 7.60
CA ALA A 28 -9.26 7.49 8.88
C ALA A 28 -8.81 8.94 9.13
N LEU A 29 -8.45 9.68 8.08
CA LEU A 29 -8.16 11.11 8.14
C LEU A 29 -9.40 11.96 8.42
N GLU A 30 -10.60 11.45 8.11
CA GLU A 30 -11.89 12.05 8.44
C GLU A 30 -12.48 11.52 9.76
N ASP A 31 -11.61 11.12 10.71
CA ASP A 31 -11.96 10.58 12.03
C ASP A 31 -12.79 9.26 12.01
N ARG A 32 -12.79 8.54 10.87
CA ARG A 32 -13.47 7.23 10.71
C ARG A 32 -12.46 6.09 10.60
N GLY A 33 -11.79 5.79 11.71
CA GLY A 33 -10.82 4.71 11.79
C GLY A 33 -11.43 3.32 11.55
N GLN A 34 -10.68 2.44 10.89
CA GLN A 34 -11.10 1.07 10.57
C GLN A 34 -9.91 0.10 10.55
N ILE A 35 -10.19 -1.20 10.72
CA ILE A 35 -9.19 -2.27 10.58
C ILE A 35 -9.43 -2.98 9.26
N VAL A 36 -8.39 -3.09 8.43
CA VAL A 36 -8.43 -3.80 7.15
C VAL A 36 -7.39 -4.92 7.15
N MET A 37 -7.75 -6.08 6.60
CA MET A 37 -6.87 -7.23 6.49
C MET A 37 -6.54 -7.54 5.03
N LEU A 38 -5.24 -7.62 4.72
CA LEU A 38 -4.77 -8.06 3.41
C LEU A 38 -4.50 -9.58 3.42
N ALA A 39 -5.45 -10.34 2.90
CA ALA A 39 -5.37 -11.81 2.80
C ALA A 39 -5.06 -12.27 1.37
N GLY A 40 -4.48 -13.48 1.23
CA GLY A 40 -4.23 -14.11 -0.06
C GLY A 40 -3.09 -15.12 -0.03
N GLU A 41 -2.82 -15.76 -1.16
CA GLU A 41 -1.84 -16.83 -1.30
C GLU A 41 -0.39 -16.40 -0.97
N PRO A 42 0.49 -17.33 -0.57
CA PRO A 42 1.93 -17.09 -0.48
C PRO A 42 2.48 -16.50 -1.78
N GLY A 43 3.35 -15.49 -1.70
CA GLY A 43 3.99 -14.88 -2.87
C GLY A 43 3.11 -13.94 -3.72
N ILE A 44 1.81 -13.78 -3.40
CA ILE A 44 0.84 -13.03 -4.23
C ILE A 44 1.02 -11.49 -4.22
N GLY A 45 2.01 -10.98 -3.47
CA GLY A 45 2.34 -9.56 -3.40
C GLY A 45 1.78 -8.79 -2.19
N LYS A 46 1.40 -9.45 -1.08
CA LYS A 46 0.83 -8.79 0.11
C LYS A 46 1.76 -7.74 0.72
N THR A 47 2.99 -8.12 1.06
CA THR A 47 4.00 -7.21 1.63
C THR A 47 4.28 -6.04 0.70
N ARG A 48 4.35 -6.28 -0.61
CA ARG A 48 4.58 -5.24 -1.62
C ARG A 48 3.42 -4.25 -1.68
N THR A 49 2.19 -4.72 -1.53
CA THR A 49 0.99 -3.87 -1.49
C THR A 49 0.96 -3.03 -0.21
N ALA A 50 1.28 -3.63 0.94
CA ALA A 50 1.39 -2.91 2.22
C ALA A 50 2.47 -1.82 2.18
N GLN A 51 3.63 -2.09 1.59
CA GLN A 51 4.68 -1.08 1.39
C GLN A 51 4.21 0.06 0.47
N LYS A 52 3.48 -0.26 -0.60
CA LYS A 52 2.93 0.77 -1.50
C LYS A 52 1.89 1.64 -0.80
N LEU A 53 1.07 1.04 0.06
CA LEU A 53 0.12 1.75 0.92
C LEU A 53 0.84 2.66 1.93
N ALA A 54 1.91 2.18 2.57
CA ALA A 54 2.74 2.98 3.47
C ALA A 54 3.27 4.23 2.78
N SER A 55 3.83 4.09 1.56
CA SER A 55 4.28 5.26 0.78
C SER A 55 3.16 6.24 0.44
N TYR A 56 1.93 5.75 0.23
CA TYR A 56 0.76 6.63 0.06
C TYR A 56 0.45 7.38 1.37
N ALA A 57 0.35 6.64 2.49
CA ALA A 57 0.07 7.20 3.80
C ALA A 57 1.07 8.31 4.18
N GLU A 58 2.37 8.05 4.02
CA GLU A 58 3.44 9.04 4.21
C GLU A 58 3.23 10.27 3.33
N SER A 59 2.91 10.10 2.05
CA SER A 59 2.65 11.22 1.13
C SER A 59 1.39 12.02 1.46
N SER A 60 0.45 11.41 2.18
CA SER A 60 -0.77 12.04 2.68
C SER A 60 -0.61 12.63 4.08
N GLY A 61 0.61 12.64 4.64
CA GLY A 61 0.91 13.21 5.96
C GLY A 61 0.59 12.30 7.14
N VAL A 62 0.35 11.00 6.91
CA VAL A 62 0.09 10.00 7.94
C VAL A 62 1.42 9.42 8.44
N LEU A 63 1.52 9.18 9.75
CA LEU A 63 2.64 8.46 10.36
C LEU A 63 2.48 6.95 10.16
N VAL A 64 3.54 6.27 9.70
CA VAL A 64 3.57 4.82 9.41
C VAL A 64 4.62 4.12 10.25
#